data_AF-A0A9C9W7D4-F1
#
_entry.id   AF-A0A9C9W7D4-F1
#
_cell.length_a   1.000
_cell.length_b   1.000
_cell.length_c   1.000
_cell.angle_alpha   90.00
_cell.angle_beta   90.00
_cell.angle_gamma   90.00
#
_symmetry.space_group_name_H-M   'P 1'
#
loop_
_entity.id
_entity.type
_entity.pdbx_description
1 polymer ?
#
loop_
_entity_poly.entity_id
_entity_poly.type
_entity_poly.pdbx_seq_one_letter_code
_entity_poly.pdbx_strand_id
1 'polypeptide(L)'
;MHIFDQCRDPYGRLSEARKTLLQRLMEEPDQCLWERARGLIIRAVPIVTLETAVRSVCRNFDAKGVPDPFTLYRALRFAVDYEESGSHPEHGGICRK
;
A
#
# COMPACT_ATOMS: atom_id res chain seq x y z
N MET A 1 11.38 12.73 3.56
CA MET A 1 10.52 12.08 4.57
C MET A 1 10.13 10.72 4.02
N HIS A 2 10.55 9.62 4.65
CA HIS A 2 10.30 8.29 4.14
C HIS A 2 8.81 7.95 4.32
N ILE A 3 8.16 7.50 3.26
CA ILE A 3 6.71 7.22 3.25
C ILE A 3 6.31 6.12 4.26
N PHE A 4 7.27 5.26 4.62
CA PHE A 4 7.11 4.21 5.64
C PHE A 4 6.82 4.76 7.04
N ASP A 5 7.36 5.93 7.40
CA ASP A 5 7.15 6.53 8.74
C ASP A 5 5.73 7.08 8.93
N GLN A 6 5.01 7.29 7.82
CA GLN A 6 3.62 7.75 7.82
C GLN A 6 2.63 6.59 7.84
N CYS A 7 3.06 5.39 7.47
CA CYS A 7 2.26 4.18 7.50
C CYS A 7 2.02 3.73 8.96
N ARG A 8 0.86 3.13 9.22
CA ARG A 8 0.45 2.72 10.56
C ARG A 8 -0.09 1.31 10.58
N ASP A 9 0.31 0.52 11.56
CA ASP A 9 -0.32 -0.77 11.82
C ASP A 9 -1.31 -0.65 12.99
N PRO A 10 -2.05 -1.73 13.36
CA PRO A 10 -2.99 -1.67 14.48
C PRO A 10 -2.36 -1.31 15.84
N TYR A 11 -1.03 -1.34 15.95
CA TYR A 11 -0.29 -1.00 17.17
C TYR A 11 0.31 0.43 17.11
N GLY A 12 -0.01 1.20 16.07
CA GLY A 12 0.45 2.59 15.90
C GLY A 12 1.43 2.71 14.73
N ARG A 13 2.71 2.98 15.01
CA ARG A 13 3.74 3.10 13.97
C ARG A 13 4.21 1.72 13.53
N LEU A 14 4.55 1.58 12.25
CA LEU A 14 5.21 0.37 11.77
C LEU A 14 6.47 0.08 12.59
N SER A 15 6.64 -1.18 13.00
CA SER A 15 7.89 -1.62 13.63
C SER A 15 9.06 -1.52 12.65
N GLU A 16 10.28 -1.36 13.19
CA GLU A 16 11.50 -1.24 12.37
C GLU A 16 11.73 -2.46 11.46
N ALA A 17 11.35 -3.66 11.91
CA ALA A 17 11.40 -4.87 11.08
C ALA A 17 10.47 -4.78 9.85
N ARG A 18 9.28 -4.19 10.00
CA ARG A 18 8.34 -3.99 8.88
C ARG A 18 8.80 -2.89 7.95
N LYS A 19 9.33 -1.78 8.48
CA LYS A 19 9.93 -0.72 7.67
C LYS A 19 11.09 -1.24 6.84
N THR A 20 11.99 -2.02 7.44
CA THR A 20 13.12 -2.64 6.75
C THR A 20 12.66 -3.58 5.63
N LEU A 21 11.60 -4.37 5.90
CA LEU A 21 11.02 -5.25 4.89
C LEU A 21 10.43 -4.46 3.71
N LEU A 22 9.69 -3.38 3.96
CA LEU A 22 9.14 -2.51 2.92
C LEU A 22 10.24 -1.78 2.14
N GLN A 23 11.29 -1.33 2.82
CA GLN A 23 12.43 -0.67 2.19
C GLN A 23 13.15 -1.62 1.22
N ARG A 24 13.48 -2.84 1.67
CA ARG A 24 14.11 -3.85 0.81
C ARG A 24 13.24 -4.18 -0.39
N LEU A 25 11.94 -4.36 -0.17
CA LEU A 25 10.99 -4.63 -1.27
C LEU A 25 10.95 -3.48 -2.29
N MET A 26 11.12 -2.23 -1.86
CA MET A 26 11.16 -1.08 -2.77
C MET A 26 12.49 -0.93 -3.51
N GLU A 27 13.60 -1.34 -2.90
CA GLU A 27 14.93 -1.28 -3.52
C GLU A 27 15.12 -2.41 -4.55
N GLU A 28 14.72 -3.62 -4.18
CA GLU A 28 14.87 -4.82 -5.00
C GLU A 28 13.61 -5.70 -4.85
N PRO A 29 12.55 -5.44 -5.62
CA PRO A 29 11.33 -6.23 -5.54
C PRO A 29 11.57 -7.65 -6.06
N ASP A 30 11.42 -8.62 -5.17
CA ASP A 30 11.41 -10.04 -5.53
C ASP A 30 10.16 -10.75 -4.99
N GLN A 31 9.88 -11.94 -5.54
CA GLN A 31 8.69 -12.70 -5.20
C GLN A 31 8.64 -13.12 -3.73
N CYS A 32 9.79 -13.48 -3.15
CA CYS A 32 9.87 -13.90 -1.75
C CYS A 32 9.63 -12.70 -0.82
N LEU A 33 10.22 -11.54 -1.08
CA LEU A 33 9.92 -10.33 -0.33
C LEU A 33 8.45 -9.91 -0.49
N TRP A 34 7.88 -10.01 -1.70
CA TRP A 34 6.48 -9.69 -1.94
C TRP A 34 5.53 -10.60 -1.13
N GLU A 35 5.70 -11.91 -1.18
CA GLU A 35 4.85 -12.84 -0.41
C GLU A 35 4.94 -12.59 1.10
N ARG A 36 6.10 -12.19 1.60
CA ARG A 36 6.28 -11.81 3.02
C ARG A 36 5.64 -10.47 3.37
N ALA A 37 5.62 -9.52 2.44
CA ALA A 37 5.17 -8.16 2.68
C ALA A 37 3.71 -7.90 2.33
N ARG A 38 3.12 -8.66 1.39
CA ARG A 38 1.78 -8.38 0.82
C ARG A 38 0.66 -8.36 1.87
N GLY A 39 0.80 -9.18 2.92
CA GLY A 39 -0.13 -9.24 4.06
C GLY A 39 0.10 -8.20 5.13
N LEU A 40 1.14 -7.36 5.03
CA LEU A 40 1.41 -6.32 6.01
C LEU A 40 0.30 -5.28 5.99
N ILE A 41 -0.24 -5.00 7.17
CA ILE A 41 -1.13 -3.87 7.40
C ILE A 41 -0.26 -2.61 7.42
N ILE A 42 -0.47 -1.73 6.43
CA ILE A 42 0.21 -0.44 6.28
C ILE A 42 -0.68 0.73 6.71
N ARG A 43 -1.94 0.44 7.04
CA ARG A 43 -2.90 1.37 7.65
C ARG A 43 -3.88 0.62 8.56
N ALA A 44 -4.12 1.14 9.76
CA ALA A 44 -5.01 0.51 10.74
C ALA A 44 -6.50 0.81 10.56
N VAL A 45 -6.86 2.05 10.17
CA VAL A 45 -8.26 2.48 10.05
C VAL A 45 -8.46 3.24 8.73
N PRO A 46 -9.36 2.77 7.85
CA PRO A 46 -9.73 1.37 7.75
C PRO A 46 -8.48 0.49 7.53
N ILE A 47 -8.62 -0.81 7.84
CA ILE A 47 -7.52 -1.77 7.70
C ILE A 47 -7.18 -1.88 6.21
N VAL A 48 -5.97 -1.46 5.84
CA VAL A 48 -5.44 -1.62 4.47
C VAL A 48 -4.13 -2.40 4.52
N THR A 49 -4.11 -3.53 3.82
CA THR A 49 -2.89 -4.30 3.57
C THR A 49 -2.14 -3.76 2.36
N LEU A 50 -0.84 -4.07 2.27
CA LEU A 50 -0.03 -3.69 1.12
C LEU A 50 -0.62 -4.24 -0.19
N GLU A 51 -1.10 -5.49 -0.20
CA GLU A 51 -1.80 -6.05 -1.37
C GLU A 51 -3.04 -5.24 -1.77
N THR A 52 -3.87 -4.87 -0.80
CA THR A 52 -5.09 -4.11 -1.06
C THR A 52 -4.76 -2.72 -1.61
N ALA A 53 -3.73 -2.08 -1.08
CA ALA A 53 -3.26 -0.79 -1.59
C ALA A 53 -2.71 -0.91 -3.02
N VAL A 54 -1.92 -1.95 -3.33
CA VAL A 54 -1.43 -2.21 -4.69
C VAL A 54 -2.59 -2.43 -5.66
N ARG A 55 -3.57 -3.26 -5.30
CA ARG A 55 -4.78 -3.48 -6.11
C ARG A 55 -5.58 -2.19 -6.33
N SER A 56 -5.57 -1.28 -5.35
CA SER A 56 -6.29 0.00 -5.44
C SER A 56 -5.65 0.97 -6.45
N VAL A 57 -4.33 0.93 -6.60
CA VAL A 57 -3.60 1.81 -7.54
C VAL A 57 -3.38 1.18 -8.92
N CYS A 58 -3.63 -0.12 -9.07
CA CYS A 58 -3.46 -0.87 -10.30
C CYS A 58 -4.74 -1.58 -10.74
N ARG A 59 -5.35 -1.11 -11.84
CA ARG A 59 -6.59 -1.67 -12.39
C ARG A 59 -6.52 -3.15 -12.80
N ASN A 60 -5.34 -3.64 -13.20
CA ASN A 60 -5.13 -4.99 -13.73
C ASN A 60 -4.00 -5.74 -13.00
N PHE A 61 -3.74 -5.42 -11.74
CA PHE A 61 -2.70 -6.14 -11.00
C PHE A 61 -3.15 -7.57 -10.75
N ASP A 62 -2.52 -8.52 -11.45
CA ASP A 62 -2.62 -9.93 -11.09
C ASP A 62 -1.82 -10.13 -9.79
N ALA A 63 -2.48 -10.60 -8.73
CA ALA A 63 -1.87 -10.79 -7.41
C ALA A 63 -0.67 -11.75 -7.41
N LYS A 64 -0.44 -12.44 -8.53
CA LYS A 64 0.69 -13.33 -8.79
C LYS A 64 1.98 -12.61 -9.16
N GLY A 65 1.93 -11.37 -9.64
CA GLY A 65 3.12 -10.60 -10.03
C GLY A 65 3.73 -9.82 -8.87
N VAL A 66 5.05 -9.61 -8.91
CA VAL A 66 5.73 -8.65 -8.02
C VAL A 66 5.46 -7.23 -8.54
N PRO A 67 4.93 -6.32 -7.72
CA PRO A 67 4.76 -4.92 -8.14
C PRO A 67 6.11 -4.22 -8.26
N ASP A 68 6.24 -3.37 -9.27
CA ASP A 68 7.44 -2.54 -9.43
C ASP A 68 7.56 -1.49 -8.30
N PRO A 69 8.76 -0.92 -8.06
CA PRO A 69 8.99 0.04 -6.98
C PRO A 69 8.08 1.27 -7.03
N PHE A 70 7.71 1.74 -8.22
CA PHE A 70 6.85 2.90 -8.39
C PHE A 70 5.41 2.57 -8.01
N THR A 71 4.92 1.39 -8.39
CA THR A 71 3.63 0.86 -7.93
C THR A 71 3.59 0.71 -6.40
N LEU A 72 4.65 0.17 -5.79
CA LEU A 72 4.76 0.05 -4.33
C LEU A 72 4.71 1.42 -3.64
N TYR A 73 5.45 2.40 -4.16
CA TYR A 73 5.41 3.77 -3.64
C TYR A 73 3.99 4.36 -3.72
N ARG A 74 3.31 4.22 -4.86
CA ARG A 74 1.93 4.70 -5.04
C ARG A 74 0.96 4.02 -4.08
N ALA A 75 1.12 2.72 -3.83
CA ALA A 75 0.31 1.97 -2.88
C ALA A 75 0.49 2.48 -1.44
N LEU A 76 1.74 2.71 -1.02
CA LEU A 76 2.03 3.29 0.30
C LEU A 76 1.45 4.71 0.41
N ARG A 77 1.58 5.52 -0.64
CA ARG A 77 1.00 6.88 -0.68
C ARG A 77 -0.53 6.85 -0.59
N PHE A 78 -1.16 5.95 -1.34
CA PHE A 78 -2.59 5.70 -1.23
C PHE A 78 -2.99 5.38 0.22
N ALA A 79 -2.28 4.48 0.90
CA ALA A 79 -2.60 4.11 2.28
C ALA A 79 -2.45 5.28 3.27
N VAL A 80 -1.46 6.17 3.07
CA VAL A 80 -1.31 7.39 3.87
C VAL A 80 -2.48 8.35 3.61
N ASP A 81 -2.79 8.60 2.34
CA ASP A 81 -3.75 9.61 1.92
C ASP A 81 -5.22 9.17 2.12
N TYR A 82 -5.48 7.87 2.34
CA TYR A 82 -6.83 7.27 2.47
C TYR A 82 -7.68 7.81 3.65
N GLU A 83 -7.15 8.69 4.52
CA GLU A 83 -7.94 9.40 5.56
C GLU A 83 -8.02 10.91 5.35
N GLU A 84 -7.09 11.50 4.61
CA GLU A 84 -7.13 12.96 4.38
C GLU A 84 -8.30 13.34 3.45
N SER A 85 -8.83 12.37 2.70
CA SER A 85 -10.07 12.52 1.94
C SER A 85 -11.27 12.09 2.79
N GLY A 86 -11.70 12.95 3.71
CA GLY A 86 -13.05 12.87 4.26
C GLY A 86 -14.07 13.08 3.14
N SER A 87 -14.43 12.03 2.41
CA SER A 87 -15.52 12.05 1.44
C SER A 87 -16.02 10.63 1.22
N HIS A 88 -17.31 10.48 1.45
CA HIS A 88 -18.10 9.28 1.25
C HIS A 88 -17.76 8.55 -0.07
N PRO A 89 -17.78 7.21 -0.13
CA PRO A 89 -17.85 6.49 -1.40
C PRO A 89 -19.28 6.55 -1.93
N GLU A 90 -19.73 7.74 -2.33
CA GLU A 90 -20.89 7.88 -3.19
C GLU A 90 -20.37 8.34 -4.55
N HIS A 91 -20.68 7.54 -5.57
CA HIS A 91 -20.45 7.80 -7.00
C HIS A 91 -19.17 7.18 -7.56
N GLY A 92 -19.31 5.90 -7.92
CA GLY A 92 -18.85 5.47 -9.24
C GLY A 92 -19.41 6.42 -10.31
N GLY A 93 -18.54 7.26 -10.85
CA GLY A 93 -18.83 8.15 -11.95
C GLY A 93 -18.00 7.75 -13.16
N ILE A 94 -18.59 6.92 -14.00
CA ILE A 94 -18.11 6.55 -15.33
C ILE A 94 -17.84 7.85 -16.13
N CYS A 95 -16.69 7.90 -16.81
CA CYS A 95 -16.43 8.93 -17.82
C CYS A 95 -17.57 8.98 -18.84
N ARG A 96 -18.20 10.15 -19.02
CA ARG A 96 -18.91 10.48 -20.26
C ARG A 96 -18.50 11.87 -20.73
N LYS A 97 -18.28 11.95 -22.04
CA LYS A 97 -17.88 13.12 -22.83
C LYS A 97 -18.86 14.27 -22.69
#